data_AF-A0A401QFY1-F1
#
_entry.id   AF-A0A401QFY1-F1
#
_cell.length_a   1.000
_cell.length_b   1.000
_cell.length_c   1.000
_cell.angle_alpha   90.00
_cell.angle_beta   90.00
_cell.angle_gamma   90.00
#
_symmetry.space_group_name_H-M   'P 1'
#
loop_
_entity.id
_entity.type
_entity.pdbx_description
1 polymer ?
#
loop_
_entity_poly.entity_id
_entity_poly.type
_entity_poly.pdbx_seq_one_letter_code
_entity_poly.pdbx_strand_id
1 'polypeptide(L)' 'MAADKELLLKLRKKTGYSFTNCKKALEKFSSDLQQAEAWLHEQAQKEGWSKASKLQGRKTKEGLIGLLQNGSSAVLVE' A
#
# COMPACT_ATOMS: atom_id res chain seq x y z
N MET A 1 -19.22 -16.95 0.46
CA MET A 1 -20.60 -16.42 0.33
C MET A 1 -20.52 -15.10 -0.44
N ALA A 2 -21.59 -14.63 -1.11
CA ALA A 2 -21.51 -13.43 -1.96
C ALA A 2 -21.05 -12.16 -1.18
N ALA A 3 -21.40 -12.07 0.10
CA ALA A 3 -21.01 -11.00 1.01
C ALA A 3 -19.48 -10.87 1.20
N ASP A 4 -18.75 -11.98 1.31
CA ASP A 4 -17.29 -11.96 1.51
C ASP A 4 -16.56 -11.37 0.30
N LYS A 5 -17.08 -11.64 -0.91
CA LYS A 5 -16.53 -11.13 -2.16
C LYS A 5 -16.73 -9.62 -2.30
N GLU A 6 -17.89 -9.12 -1.89
CA GLU A 6 -18.19 -7.69 -1.93
C GLU A 6 -17.34 -6.92 -0.92
N LEU A 7 -17.18 -7.41 0.30
CA LEU A 7 -16.33 -6.82 1.32
C LEU A 7 -14.85 -6.79 0.89
N LEU A 8 -14.36 -7.88 0.29
CA LEU A 8 -13.01 -7.94 -0.26
C LEU A 8 -12.79 -6.90 -1.36
N LEU A 9 -13.74 -6.76 -2.28
CA LEU A 9 -13.67 -5.75 -3.34
C LEU A 9 -13.72 -4.33 -2.78
N LYS A 10 -14.57 -4.09 -1.77
CA LYS A 10 -14.69 -2.79 -1.10
C LYS A 10 -13.38 -2.40 -0.40
N LEU A 11 -12.80 -3.31 0.38
CA LEU A 11 -11.54 -3.08 1.08
C LEU A 11 -10.38 -2.83 0.10
N ARG A 12 -10.29 -3.60 -0.98
CA ARG A 12 -9.28 -3.39 -2.03
C ARG A 12 -9.45 -2.05 -2.72
N LYS A 13 -10.67 -1.69 -3.13
CA LYS A 13 -10.92 -0.40 -3.81
C LYS A 13 -10.60 0.78 -2.90
N LYS A 14 -10.85 0.65 -1.60
CA LYS A 14 -10.55 1.69 -0.62
C LYS A 14 -9.05 1.85 -0.36
N THR A 15 -8.33 0.75 -0.22
CA THR A 15 -6.93 0.77 0.28
C THR A 15 -5.87 0.60 -0.79
N GLY A 16 -6.20 -0.01 -1.94
CA GLY A 16 -5.24 -0.30 -3.01
C GLY A 16 -4.31 -1.50 -2.76
N TYR A 17 -4.40 -2.16 -1.60
CA TYR A 17 -3.53 -3.30 -1.28
C TYR A 17 -3.87 -4.56 -2.09
N SER A 18 -2.95 -5.54 -2.09
CA SER A 18 -3.12 -6.80 -2.82
C SER A 18 -4.35 -7.58 -2.34
N PHE A 19 -4.97 -8.36 -3.24
CA PHE A 19 -6.14 -9.18 -2.87
C PHE A 19 -5.82 -10.17 -1.75
N THR A 20 -4.63 -10.76 -1.78
CA THR A 20 -4.18 -11.72 -0.76
C THR A 20 -4.09 -11.08 0.61
N ASN A 21 -3.54 -9.86 0.70
CA ASN A 21 -3.44 -9.16 1.98
C ASN A 21 -4.81 -8.69 2.48
N CYS A 22 -5.66 -8.17 1.58
CA CYS A 22 -7.04 -7.79 1.94
C CYS A 22 -7.85 -8.99 2.44
N LYS A 23 -7.69 -10.17 1.82
CA LYS A 23 -8.36 -11.40 2.24
C LYS A 23 -7.88 -11.83 3.63
N LYS A 24 -6.57 -11.88 3.86
CA LYS A 24 -5.99 -12.20 5.18
C LYS A 24 -6.45 -11.23 6.27
N ALA A 25 -6.55 -9.95 5.95
CA ALA A 25 -7.04 -8.94 6.88
C ALA A 25 -8.49 -9.20 7.28
N LEU A 26 -9.37 -9.43 6.30
CA LEU A 26 -10.78 -9.74 6.55
C LEU A 26 -10.95 -11.05 7.33
N GLU A 27 -10.18 -12.09 7.02
CA GLU A 27 -10.20 -13.36 7.76
C GLU A 27 -9.76 -13.16 9.21
N LYS A 28 -8.76 -12.31 9.46
CA LYS A 28 -8.22 -12.05 10.80
C LYS A 28 -9.18 -11.27 11.71
N PHE A 29 -9.97 -10.36 11.15
CA PHE A 29 -10.90 -9.51 11.91
C PHE A 29 -12.37 -9.86 11.65
N SER A 30 -12.64 -11.10 11.22
CA SER A 30 -14.01 -11.60 11.00
C SER A 30 -14.87 -10.65 10.16
N SER A 31 -14.30 -10.14 9.07
CA SER A 31 -14.93 -9.22 8.11
C SER A 31 -15.20 -7.79 8.62
N ASP A 32 -14.59 -7.37 9.74
CA ASP A 32 -14.55 -5.97 10.16
C ASP A 32 -13.63 -5.14 9.24
N LEU A 33 -14.23 -4.24 8.46
CA LEU A 33 -13.52 -3.41 7.50
C LEU A 33 -12.56 -2.39 8.14
N GLN A 34 -12.93 -1.80 9.29
CA GLN A 34 -12.11 -0.76 9.92
C GLN A 34 -10.85 -1.38 10.53
N GLN A 35 -11.01 -2.49 11.25
CA GLN A 35 -9.87 -3.20 11.82
C GLN A 35 -8.98 -3.81 10.74
N ALA A 36 -9.58 -4.37 9.68
CA ALA A 36 -8.84 -4.89 8.53
C ALA A 36 -8.02 -3.79 7.83
N GLU A 37 -8.58 -2.60 7.64
CA GLU A 37 -7.88 -1.45 7.05
C GLU A 37 -6.72 -0.96 7.92
N ALA A 38 -6.96 -0.75 9.22
CA ALA A 38 -5.91 -0.33 10.15
C ALA A 38 -4.74 -1.33 10.18
N TRP A 39 -5.05 -2.63 10.22
CA TRP A 39 -4.05 -3.68 10.19
C TRP A 39 -3.27 -3.71 8.87
N LEU A 40 -3.95 -3.51 7.73
CA LEU A 40 -3.28 -3.45 6.42
C LEU A 40 -2.27 -2.31 6.34
N HIS A 41 -2.60 -1.13 6.88
CA HIS A 41 -1.65 -0.01 6.93
C HIS A 41 -0.41 -0.34 7.76
N GLU A 42 -0.59 -0.94 8.93
CA GLU A 42 0.52 -1.36 9.79
C GLU A 42 1.39 -2.44 9.11
N GLN A 43 0.76 -3.44 8.47
CA GLN A 43 1.49 -4.49 7.76
C GLN A 43 2.22 -3.95 6.54
N ALA A 44 1.65 -2.99 5.81
CA ALA A 44 2.27 -2.42 4.62
C ALA A 44 3.64 -1.79 4.93
N GLN A 45 3.77 -1.17 6.09
CA GLN A 45 5.05 -0.60 6.52
C GLN A 45 6.09 -1.70 6.77
N LYS A 46 5.72 -2.74 7.53
CA LYS A 46 6.58 -3.90 7.84
C LYS A 46 7.01 -4.66 6.58
N GLU A 47 6.05 -5.01 5.72
CA GLU A 47 6.32 -5.70 4.45
C GLU A 47 7.11 -4.82 3.48
N GLY A 48 6.86 -3.51 3.49
CA GLY A 48 7.57 -2.51 2.69
C GLY A 48 9.08 -2.53 2.95
N TRP A 49 9.49 -2.48 4.22
CA TRP A 49 10.92 -2.56 4.57
C TRP A 49 11.53 -3.91 4.17
N SER A 50 10.85 -5.03 4.43
CA SER A 50 11.36 -6.34 4.01
C SER A 50 11.56 -6.43 2.49
N LYS A 51 10.60 -5.88 1.73
CA LYS A 51 10.68 -5.87 0.27
C LYS A 51 11.76 -4.93 -0.24
N ALA A 52 11.93 -3.75 0.37
CA ALA A 52 13.01 -2.83 0.04
C ALA A 52 14.38 -3.50 0.20
N SER A 53 14.64 -4.16 1.34
CA SER A 53 15.88 -4.90 1.56
C SER A 53 16.09 -6.03 0.55
N LYS A 54 15.03 -6.76 0.18
CA LYS A 54 15.11 -7.86 -0.82
C LYS A 54 15.37 -7.37 -2.25
N LEU A 55 14.91 -6.16 -2.57
CA LEU A 55 15.07 -5.57 -3.91
C LEU A 55 16.31 -4.66 -4.01
N GLN A 56 16.96 -4.39 -2.87
CA GLN A 56 18.16 -3.58 -2.79
C GLN A 56 19.25 -4.11 -3.75
N GLY A 57 19.90 -3.20 -4.47
CA GLY A 57 20.96 -3.54 -5.44
C GLY A 57 20.48 -3.88 -6.84
N ARG A 58 19.17 -4.02 -7.09
CA ARG A 58 18.66 -4.12 -8.46
C ARG A 58 18.81 -2.77 -9.18
N LYS A 59 19.39 -2.78 -10.38
CA LYS A 59 19.57 -1.57 -11.18
C LYS A 59 18.22 -1.08 -11.74
N THR A 60 17.82 0.13 -11.42
CA THR A 60 16.67 0.84 -11.99
C THR A 60 17.19 2.05 -12.77
N LYS A 61 16.98 2.07 -14.10
CA LYS A 61 17.41 3.19 -14.96
C LYS A 61 16.29 4.21 -15.23
N GLU A 62 15.05 3.81 -14.97
CA GLU A 62 13.86 4.64 -15.17
C GLU A 62 13.42 5.24 -13.83
N GLY A 63 12.91 6.47 -13.87
CA GLY A 63 12.49 7.24 -12.71
C GLY A 63 11.63 8.44 -13.13
N LEU A 64 11.42 9.39 -12.23
CA LEU A 64 10.68 10.63 -12.48
C LEU A 64 11.48 11.81 -11.90
N ILE A 65 11.37 12.98 -12.50
CA ILE A 65 11.93 14.22 -11.93
C ILE A 65 10.78 15.05 -11.35
N GLY A 66 10.90 15.42 -10.08
CA GLY A 66 9.97 16.32 -9.40
C GLY A 66 10.54 17.73 -9.28
N LEU A 67 9.78 18.74 -9.72
CA LEU A 67 10.09 20.14 -9.49
C LEU A 67 8.96 20.76 -8.67
N LEU A 68 9.31 21.39 -7.55
CA LEU A 68 8.38 22.15 -6.73
C LEU A 68 8.93 23.56 -6.54
N GLN A 69 8.17 24.57 -6.98
CA GLN A 69 8.47 25.97 -6.72
C GLN A 69 7.43 26.56 -5.77
N ASN A 70 7.90 27.27 -4.75
CA ASN A 70 7.07 28.05 -3.84
C ASN A 70 7.66 29.46 -3.71
N GLY A 71 7.03 30.44 -4.38
CA GLY A 71 7.54 31.81 -4.45
C GLY A 71 8.94 31.88 -5.09
N SER A 72 9.91 32.37 -4.31
CA SER A 72 11.32 32.49 -4.70
C SER A 72 12.18 31.27 -4.36
N SER A 73 11.59 30.19 -3.85
CA SER A 73 12.29 28.94 -3.52
C SER A 73 11.86 27.83 -4.45
N ALA A 74 12.81 27.01 -4.90
CA ALA A 74 12.55 25.84 -5.74
C ALA A 74 13.36 24.63 -5.27
N VAL A 75 12.77 23.44 -5.41
CA VAL A 75 13.38 22.15 -5.11
C VAL A 75 13.23 21.24 -6.32
N LEU A 76 14.33 20.59 -6.69
CA LEU A 76 14.36 19.52 -7.69
C LEU A 76 14.70 18.20 -6.99
N VAL A 77 13.97 17.14 -7.29
CA VAL A 77 14.22 15.77 -6.81
C VAL A 77 14.22 14.80 -7.98
N GLU A 78 14.99 13.73 -7.85
CA GLU A 78 14.97 12.53 -8.68
C GLU A 78 14.41 11.35 -7.87
#